data_AF-A0AAW1VUI1-F1
#
_entry.id   AF-A0AAW1VUI1-F1
#
_cell.length_a   1.000
_cell.length_b   1.000
_cell.length_c   1.000
_cell.angle_alpha   90.00
_cell.angle_beta   90.00
_cell.angle_gamma   90.00
#
_symmetry.space_group_name_H-M   'P 1'
#
loop_
_entity.id
_entity.type
_entity.pdbx_description
1 polymer ?
#
loop_
_entity_poly.entity_id
_entity_poly.type
_entity_poly.pdbx_seq_one_letter_code
_entity_poly.pdbx_strand_id
1 'polypeptide(L)'
;MLLEGAKSSGGFNGMPHRKFIVDKCKTIFFAGHETTALVTSWSLMLLALQPDWQARAHAEVLEICEDKPPDADMLRSMKVLTMVIQEILPLS
;
A
#
# COMPACT_ATOMS: atom_id res chain seq x y z
N MET A 1 -26.33 2.24 3.25
CA MET A 1 -26.44 1.14 2.26
C MET A 1 -25.61 -0.10 2.57
N LEU A 2 -24.53 -0.05 3.38
CA LEU A 2 -23.79 -1.25 3.78
C LEU A 2 -24.45 -2.07 4.91
N LEU A 3 -25.36 -1.47 5.69
CA LEU A 3 -26.08 -2.19 6.76
C LEU A 3 -27.21 -3.10 6.24
N GLU A 4 -27.88 -2.72 5.15
CA GLU A 4 -29.00 -3.47 4.58
C GLU A 4 -28.54 -4.68 3.74
N GLY A 5 -27.33 -4.63 3.18
CA GLY A 5 -26.74 -5.78 2.46
C GLY A 5 -26.44 -6.98 3.36
N ALA A 6 -26.25 -6.77 4.68
CA ALA A 6 -26.04 -7.84 5.64
C ALA A 6 -27.33 -8.61 5.99
N LYS A 7 -28.50 -8.04 5.72
CA LYS A 7 -29.79 -8.60 6.14
C LYS A 7 -30.46 -9.48 5.07
N SER A 8 -30.04 -9.35 3.80
CA SER A 8 -30.65 -10.06 2.67
C SER A 8 -29.98 -11.40 2.32
N SER A 9 -28.81 -11.71 2.88
CA SER A 9 -28.19 -13.03 2.68
C SER A 9 -28.73 -14.02 3.70
N GLY A 10 -29.80 -14.72 3.31
CA GLY A 10 -30.39 -15.87 4.03
C GLY A 10 -29.48 -17.11 4.11
N GLY A 11 -28.19 -16.92 4.41
CA GLY A 11 -27.20 -17.97 4.68
C GLY A 11 -26.42 -17.76 5.98
N PHE A 12 -26.78 -16.78 6.80
CA PHE A 12 -26.03 -16.36 7.99
C PHE A 12 -26.32 -17.18 9.27
N ASN A 13 -26.85 -18.40 9.17
CA ASN A 13 -27.28 -19.16 10.36
C ASN A 13 -26.31 -20.29 10.80
N GLY A 14 -25.01 -20.18 10.52
CA GLY A 14 -24.07 -21.24 10.91
C GLY A 14 -22.57 -20.94 10.92
N MET A 15 -22.14 -19.73 10.50
CA MET A 15 -20.71 -19.40 10.51
C MET A 15 -20.36 -18.60 11.78
N PRO A 16 -19.51 -19.13 12.69
CA PRO A 16 -19.18 -18.43 13.92
C PRO A 16 -18.53 -17.08 13.56
N HIS A 17 -18.99 -15.98 14.17
CA HIS A 17 -18.54 -14.61 13.85
C HIS A 17 -17.02 -14.46 13.76
N ARG A 18 -16.26 -15.24 14.55
CA ARG A 18 -14.79 -15.31 14.46
C ARG A 18 -14.27 -15.77 13.09
N LYS A 19 -14.89 -16.78 12.45
CA LYS A 19 -14.51 -17.24 11.11
C LYS A 19 -14.79 -16.17 10.05
N PHE A 20 -15.93 -15.49 10.13
CA PHE A 20 -16.24 -14.38 9.21
C PHE A 20 -15.21 -13.25 9.30
N ILE A 21 -14.84 -12.81 10.52
CA ILE A 21 -13.81 -11.78 10.71
C ILE A 21 -12.46 -12.26 10.15
N VAL A 22 -12.05 -13.49 10.45
CA VAL A 22 -10.79 -14.06 9.95
C VAL A 22 -10.78 -14.14 8.42
N ASP A 23 -11.86 -14.56 7.79
CA ASP A 23 -11.93 -14.65 6.33
C ASP A 23 -11.90 -13.26 5.68
N LYS A 24 -12.58 -12.26 6.28
CA LYS A 24 -12.48 -10.86 5.83
C LYS A 24 -11.06 -10.30 5.98
N CYS A 25 -10.38 -10.57 7.10
CA CYS A 25 -8.98 -10.17 7.28
C CYS A 25 -8.05 -10.80 6.24
N LYS A 26 -8.24 -12.10 5.94
CA LYS A 26 -7.47 -12.78 4.89
C LYS A 26 -7.68 -12.13 3.52
N THR A 27 -8.92 -11.84 3.15
CA THR A 27 -9.22 -11.20 1.87
C THR A 27 -8.50 -9.86 1.73
N ILE A 28 -8.54 -9.00 2.76
CA ILE A 28 -7.84 -7.71 2.73
C ILE A 28 -6.32 -7.91 2.67
N PHE A 29 -5.79 -8.86 3.44
CA PHE A 29 -4.36 -9.17 3.43
C PHE A 29 -3.88 -9.60 2.05
N PHE A 30 -4.55 -10.56 1.40
CA PHE A 30 -4.15 -11.02 0.07
C PHE A 30 -4.31 -9.93 -0.99
N ALA A 31 -5.44 -9.22 -0.98
CA ALA A 31 -5.68 -8.12 -1.92
C ALA A 31 -4.62 -7.01 -1.78
N GLY A 32 -4.22 -6.67 -0.55
CA GLY A 32 -3.18 -5.67 -0.29
C GLY A 32 -1.77 -6.17 -0.55
N HIS A 33 -1.46 -7.43 -0.23
CA HIS A 33 -0.12 -7.99 -0.36
C HIS A 33 0.29 -8.12 -1.83
N GLU A 34 -0.56 -8.71 -2.68
CA GLU A 34 -0.23 -8.90 -4.10
C GLU A 34 -0.08 -7.56 -4.83
N THR A 35 -0.97 -6.61 -4.56
CA THR A 35 -0.93 -5.27 -5.18
C THR A 35 0.26 -4.45 -4.70
N THR A 36 0.54 -4.45 -3.38
CA THR A 36 1.69 -3.73 -2.82
C THR A 36 3.00 -4.32 -3.30
N ALA A 37 3.13 -5.66 -3.31
CA ALA A 37 4.33 -6.33 -3.80
C ALA A 37 4.62 -6.00 -5.27
N LEU A 38 3.59 -5.94 -6.11
CA LEU A 38 3.70 -5.56 -7.51
C LEU A 38 4.21 -4.11 -7.63
N VAL A 39 3.52 -3.15 -6.99
CA VAL A 39 3.89 -1.73 -7.03
C VAL A 39 5.31 -1.51 -6.50
N THR A 40 5.71 -2.15 -5.40
CA THR A 40 7.08 -2.05 -4.88
C THR A 40 8.11 -2.63 -5.84
N SER A 41 7.83 -3.77 -6.46
CA SER A 41 8.74 -4.40 -7.41
C SER A 41 8.96 -3.53 -8.65
N TRP A 42 7.89 -2.99 -9.23
CA TRP A 42 7.97 -2.04 -10.35
C TRP A 42 8.66 -0.74 -9.94
N SER A 43 8.45 -0.27 -8.70
CA SER A 43 9.14 0.92 -8.16
C SER A 43 10.63 0.75 -8.10
N LEU A 44 11.09 -0.38 -7.56
CA LEU A 44 12.51 -0.69 -7.48
C LEU A 44 13.11 -0.85 -8.87
N MET A 45 12.39 -1.47 -9.81
CA MET A 45 12.86 -1.60 -11.19
C MET A 45 12.97 -0.26 -11.90
N LEU A 46 11.97 0.62 -11.78
CA LEU A 46 11.98 1.95 -12.39
C LEU A 46 13.10 2.82 -11.82
N LEU A 47 13.31 2.78 -10.49
CA LEU A 47 14.43 3.45 -9.83
C LEU A 47 15.78 2.92 -10.32
N ALA A 48 15.92 1.61 -10.48
CA ALA A 48 17.16 1.01 -11.00
C ALA A 48 17.45 1.40 -12.46
N LEU A 49 16.41 1.63 -13.27
CA LEU A 49 16.52 2.08 -14.66
C LEU A 49 16.77 3.59 -14.79
N GLN A 50 16.57 4.36 -13.72
CA GLN A 50 16.62 5.83 -13.71
C GLN A 50 17.53 6.33 -12.57
N PRO A 51 18.86 6.27 -12.73
CA PRO A 51 19.81 6.62 -11.66
C PRO A 51 19.70 8.07 -11.17
N ASP A 52 19.30 9.01 -12.03
CA ASP A 52 19.08 10.42 -11.64
C ASP A 52 17.91 10.56 -10.66
N TRP A 53 16.82 9.82 -10.89
CA TRP A 53 15.66 9.81 -10.01
C TRP A 53 15.94 9.06 -8.72
N GLN A 54 16.73 7.99 -8.78
CA GLN A 54 17.21 7.29 -7.59
C GLN A 54 18.07 8.21 -6.70
N ALA A 55 18.99 8.97 -7.28
CA ALA A 55 19.81 9.92 -6.53
C ALA A 55 18.96 11.03 -5.88
N ARG A 56 17.95 11.55 -6.59
CA ARG A 56 16.99 12.54 -6.06
C ARG A 56 16.15 11.98 -4.92
N ALA A 57 15.61 10.77 -5.07
CA ALA A 57 14.83 10.11 -4.03
C ALA A 57 15.68 9.83 -2.78
N HIS A 58 16.93 9.38 -2.97
CA HIS A 58 17.86 9.14 -1.86
C HIS A 58 18.24 10.44 -1.14
N ALA A 59 18.48 11.53 -1.87
CA ALA A 59 18.76 12.84 -1.28
C ALA A 59 17.56 13.38 -0.48
N GLU A 60 16.34 13.26 -1.01
CA GLU A 60 15.10 13.66 -0.32
C GLU A 60 14.91 12.89 1.00
N VAL A 61 15.15 11.57 1.00
CA VAL A 61 15.07 10.76 2.23
C VAL A 61 16.13 11.19 3.23
N LEU A 62 17.36 11.45 2.78
CA LEU A 62 18.44 11.87 3.68
C LEU A 62 18.17 13.25 4.30
N GLU A 63 17.58 14.18 3.54
CA GLU A 63 17.24 15.52 4.01
C GLU A 63 16.05 15.51 4.99
N ILE A 64 15.04 14.66 4.74
CA ILE A 64 13.81 14.63 5.55
C ILE A 64 13.94 13.74 6.79
N CYS A 65 14.55 12.56 6.65
CA CYS A 65 14.66 11.60 7.74
C CYS A 65 15.94 11.79 8.58
N GLU A 66 17.00 12.38 8.02
CA GLU A 66 18.30 12.47 8.68
C GLU A 66 18.71 11.08 9.25
N ASP A 67 18.81 10.96 10.58
CA ASP A 67 19.09 9.72 11.33
C ASP A 67 17.87 9.20 12.13
N LYS A 68 16.68 9.77 11.92
CA LYS A 68 15.46 9.41 12.66
C LYS A 68 14.61 8.42 11.86
N PRO A 69 13.89 7.52 12.56
CA PRO A 69 12.90 6.69 11.89
C PRO A 69 11.83 7.58 11.24
N PRO A 70 11.39 7.26 10.02
CA PRO A 70 10.39 8.06 9.31
C PRO A 70 9.08 8.12 10.08
N ASP A 71 8.62 9.34 10.36
CA ASP A 71 7.31 9.62 10.95
C ASP A 71 6.23 9.84 9.87
N ALA A 72 4.96 9.76 10.23
CA ALA A 72 3.84 9.93 9.31
C ALA A 72 3.86 11.30 8.60
N ASP A 73 4.29 12.35 9.29
CA ASP A 73 4.41 13.69 8.70
C ASP A 73 5.62 13.80 7.77
N MET A 74 6.73 13.11 8.08
CA MET A 74 7.90 13.01 7.20
C MET A 74 7.60 12.25 5.91
N LEU A 75 6.82 11.18 6.01
CA LEU A 75 6.37 10.40 4.84
C LEU A 75 5.49 11.25 3.90
N ARG A 76 4.70 12.18 4.44
CA ARG A 76 3.89 13.11 3.64
C ARG A 76 4.73 14.18 2.94
N SER A 77 5.89 14.53 3.47
CA SER A 77 6.79 15.49 2.85
C SER A 77 7.70 14.90 1.76
N MET A 78 7.78 13.57 1.64
CA MET A 78 8.52 12.87 0.57
C MET A 78 7.78 12.93 -0.77
N LYS A 79 7.97 14.03 -1.51
CA LYS A 79 7.26 14.31 -2.75
C LYS A 79 7.81 13.49 -3.91
N VAL A 80 9.13 13.33 -4.01
CA VAL A 80 9.78 12.55 -5.08
C VAL A 80 9.38 11.09 -4.97
N LEU A 81 9.40 10.52 -3.76
CA LEU A 81 8.97 9.14 -3.54
C LEU A 81 7.49 8.94 -3.90
N THR A 82 6.64 9.90 -3.54
CA THR A 82 5.21 9.88 -3.89
C THR A 82 5.01 9.96 -5.40
N MET A 83 5.76 10.79 -6.12
CA MET A 83 5.69 10.90 -7.58
C MET A 83 6.08 9.58 -8.26
N VAL A 84 7.14 8.91 -7.80
CA VAL A 84 7.55 7.60 -8.34
C VAL A 84 6.43 6.57 -8.19
N ILE A 85 5.78 6.51 -7.02
CA ILE A 85 4.67 5.57 -6.78
C ILE A 85 3.45 5.91 -7.66
N GLN A 86 3.15 7.20 -7.84
CA GLN A 86 2.03 7.64 -8.69
C GLN A 86 2.24 7.33 -10.17
N GLU A 87 3.48 7.31 -10.66
CA GLU A 87 3.79 6.89 -12.04
C GLU A 87 3.61 5.38 -12.25
N ILE A 88 3.63 4.59 -11.18
CA ILE A 88 3.58 3.12 -11.25
C ILE A 88 2.17 2.60 -11.05
N LEU A 89 1.32 3.33 -10.32
CA LEU A 89 -0.08 2.98 -10.12
C LEU A 89 -0.87 2.75 -11.43
N PRO A 90 -0.61 3.45 -12.55
CA PRO A 90 -1.22 3.17 -13.85
C PRO A 90 -0.57 2.00 -14.61
N LEU A 91 0.65 1.58 -14.22
CA LEU A 91 1.42 0.52 -14.86
C LEU A 91 1.12 -0.88 -14.27
N SER A 92 0.45 -0.93 -13.11
CA SER A 92 0.02 -2.18 -12.44
C SER A 92 -1.31 -2.70 -12.95
#